data_AF-A0A2J4QH33-F1
#
_entry.id   AF-A0A2J4QH33-F1
#
_cell.length_a   1.000
_cell.length_b   1.000
_cell.length_c   1.000
_cell.angle_alpha   90.00
_cell.angle_beta   90.00
_cell.angle_gamma   90.00
#
_symmetry.space_group_name_H-M   'P 1'
#
loop_
_entity.id
_entity.type
_entity.pdbx_description
1 polymer ?
#
loop_
_entity_poly.entity_id
_entity_poly.type
_entity_poly.pdbx_seq_one_letter_code
_entity_poly.pdbx_strand_id
1 'polypeptide(L)' 'LDPIWAPGTGTPEVGGLTSIQALEIVRGCRGLNLIGCDLVEVSPPYDVSGNTSQLAANLLYEMLCVLPGVKYP' A
#
# COMPACT_ATOMS: atom_id res chain seq x y z
N LEU A 1 4.96 6.54 1.41
CA LEU A 1 4.54 7.05 0.08
C LEU A 1 4.70 8.56 0.10
N ASP A 2 5.02 9.19 -1.03
CA ASP A 2 5.12 10.65 -1.05
C ASP A 2 3.78 11.29 -0.62
N PRO A 3 3.79 12.40 0.15
CA PRO A 3 2.57 13.06 0.61
C PRO A 3 1.62 13.48 -0.52
N ILE A 4 2.10 13.61 -1.76
CA ILE A 4 1.23 13.85 -2.93
C ILE A 4 0.26 12.69 -3.18
N TRP A 5 0.64 11.46 -2.82
CA TRP A 5 -0.17 10.24 -3.01
C TRP A 5 -0.87 9.75 -1.74
N ALA A 6 -0.27 10.00 -0.58
CA ALA A 6 -0.78 9.56 0.72
C ALA A 6 -0.67 10.70 1.77
N PRO A 7 -1.45 11.78 1.62
CA PRO A 7 -1.42 12.91 2.56
C PRO A 7 -1.94 12.55 3.96
N GLY A 8 -2.79 11.52 4.08
CA GLY A 8 -3.46 11.14 5.31
C GLY A 8 -2.59 10.31 6.24
N THR A 9 -1.54 10.90 6.81
CA THR A 9 -0.65 10.25 7.79
C THR A 9 -0.18 11.22 8.88
N GLY A 10 0.25 10.71 10.03
CA GLY A 10 0.63 11.52 11.19
C GLY A 10 1.95 12.26 11.04
N THR A 11 2.88 11.74 10.23
CA THR A 11 4.24 12.27 10.07
C THR A 11 4.67 12.25 8.60
N PRO A 12 4.17 13.18 7.75
CA PRO A 12 4.51 13.21 6.34
C PRO A 12 5.95 13.69 6.09
N GLU A 13 6.67 12.98 5.22
CA GLU A 13 8.04 13.32 4.79
C GLU A 13 8.12 13.41 3.26
N VAL A 14 8.77 14.44 2.73
CA VAL A 14 8.84 14.73 1.28
C VAL A 14 9.83 13.83 0.52
N GLY A 15 9.61 13.64 -0.78
CA GLY A 15 10.53 12.88 -1.64
C GLY A 15 10.31 11.36 -1.54
N GLY A 16 9.09 10.95 -1.26
CA GLY A 16 8.73 9.55 -1.08
C GLY A 16 8.51 8.80 -2.39
N LEU A 17 8.14 7.52 -2.25
CA LEU A 17 7.75 6.67 -3.38
C LEU A 17 6.44 7.11 -4.01
N THR A 18 6.34 6.94 -5.33
CA THR A 18 5.07 6.99 -6.06
C THR A 18 4.21 5.76 -5.76
N SER A 19 2.89 5.87 -5.98
CA SER A 19 1.96 4.75 -5.84
C SER A 19 2.29 3.58 -6.80
N ILE A 20 2.77 3.88 -8.01
CA ILE A 20 3.22 2.87 -8.98
C ILE A 20 4.36 2.02 -8.42
N GLN A 21 5.41 2.67 -7.89
CA GLN A 21 6.55 1.97 -7.30
C GLN A 21 6.14 1.10 -6.12
N ALA A 22 5.20 1.56 -5.27
CA ALA A 22 4.70 0.73 -4.18
C ALA A 22 3.97 -0.53 -4.67
N LEU A 23 3.14 -0.41 -5.71
CA LEU A 23 2.46 -1.56 -6.32
C LEU A 23 3.47 -2.55 -6.94
N GLU A 24 4.48 -2.05 -7.63
CA GLU A 24 5.55 -2.89 -8.21
C GLU A 24 6.30 -3.68 -7.13
N ILE A 25 6.61 -3.03 -6.00
CA ILE A 25 7.27 -3.69 -4.86
C ILE A 25 6.38 -4.81 -4.29
N VAL A 26 5.11 -4.52 -4.01
CA VAL A 26 4.19 -5.53 -3.44
C VAL A 26 4.02 -6.71 -4.40
N ARG A 27 3.82 -6.45 -5.69
CA ARG A 27 3.72 -7.48 -6.73
C ARG A 27 5.01 -8.28 -6.88
N GLY A 28 6.16 -7.62 -6.72
CA GLY A 28 7.49 -8.23 -6.73
C GLY A 28 7.74 -9.21 -5.59
N CYS A 29 6.97 -9.16 -4.50
CA CYS A 29 7.05 -10.15 -3.41
C CYS A 29 6.49 -11.54 -3.78
N ARG A 30 5.95 -11.70 -4.99
CA ARG A 30 5.44 -12.98 -5.48
C ARG A 30 6.53 -14.07 -5.45
N GLY A 31 6.17 -15.25 -4.94
CA GLY A 31 7.06 -16.41 -4.84
C GLY A 31 7.81 -16.49 -3.51
N LEU A 32 7.72 -15.45 -2.67
CA LEU A 32 8.20 -15.52 -1.28
C LEU A 32 7.24 -16.31 -0.40
N ASN A 33 7.76 -16.87 0.70
CA ASN A 33 6.96 -17.54 1.72
C ASN A 33 6.38 -16.52 2.70
N LEU A 34 5.41 -15.73 2.25
CA LEU A 34 4.72 -14.73 3.08
C LEU A 34 3.77 -15.43 4.08
N ILE A 35 3.93 -15.14 5.37
CA ILE A 35 3.07 -15.69 6.46
C ILE A 35 2.05 -14.68 7.00
N GLY A 36 2.14 -13.42 6.58
CA GLY A 36 1.28 -12.32 7.02
C GLY A 36 1.83 -10.97 6.58
N CYS A 37 0.95 -9.96 6.53
CA CYS A 37 1.26 -8.58 6.16
C CYS A 37 0.39 -7.63 7.02
N ASP A 38 0.85 -6.41 7.24
CA ASP A 38 0.07 -5.32 7.81
C ASP A 38 0.18 -4.05 6.94
N LEU A 39 -0.75 -3.10 7.17
CA LEU A 39 -0.71 -1.77 6.59
C LEU A 39 -1.13 -0.78 7.66
N VAL A 40 -0.28 0.21 7.92
CA VAL A 40 -0.37 1.11 9.08
C VAL A 40 -0.35 2.58 8.67
N GLU A 41 -0.56 3.46 9.65
CA GLU A 41 -0.39 4.92 9.55
C GLU A 41 -1.33 5.65 8.57
N VAL A 42 -2.46 5.05 8.23
CA VAL A 42 -3.58 5.75 7.58
C VAL A 42 -4.31 6.58 8.64
N SER A 43 -4.39 7.88 8.43
CA SER A 43 -5.08 8.83 9.31
C SER A 43 -6.14 9.62 8.54
N PRO A 44 -7.42 9.17 8.57
CA PRO A 44 -8.52 9.83 7.86
C PRO A 44 -8.70 11.33 8.14
N PRO A 45 -8.47 11.85 9.37
CA PRO A 45 -8.58 13.29 9.63
C PRO A 45 -7.63 14.17 8.81
N TYR A 46 -6.49 13.64 8.36
CA TYR A 46 -5.51 14.37 7.54
C TYR A 46 -5.76 14.24 6.04
N ASP A 47 -6.76 13.46 5.62
CA ASP A 47 -7.13 13.30 4.21
C ASP A 47 -8.65 13.33 4.03
N VAL A 48 -9.16 14.55 3.85
CA VAL A 48 -10.58 14.83 3.62
C VAL A 48 -11.13 14.14 2.36
N SER A 49 -10.27 13.91 1.37
CA SER A 49 -10.67 13.24 0.12
C SER A 49 -10.77 11.72 0.25
N GLY A 50 -10.12 11.14 1.27
CA GLY A 50 -10.08 9.70 1.50
C GLY A 50 -9.16 8.93 0.54
N ASN A 51 -8.36 9.63 -0.27
CA ASN A 51 -7.46 9.04 -1.27
C ASN A 51 -6.45 8.06 -0.64
N THR A 52 -5.90 8.40 0.52
CA THR A 52 -4.95 7.61 1.29
C THR A 52 -5.57 6.30 1.74
N SER A 53 -6.81 6.36 2.25
CA SER A 53 -7.58 5.17 2.63
C SER A 53 -7.89 4.28 1.42
N GLN A 54 -8.23 4.87 0.27
CA GLN A 54 -8.48 4.13 -0.95
C GLN A 54 -7.19 3.46 -1.48
N LEU A 55 -6.07 4.17 -1.46
CA LEU A 55 -4.77 3.64 -1.86
C LEU A 55 -4.33 2.49 -0.94
N ALA A 56 -4.50 2.66 0.37
CA ALA A 56 -4.26 1.61 1.36
C ALA A 56 -5.10 0.35 1.10
N ALA A 57 -6.39 0.50 0.83
CA ALA A 57 -7.26 -0.63 0.51
C ALA A 57 -6.82 -1.38 -0.76
N ASN A 58 -6.38 -0.66 -1.80
CA ASN A 58 -5.84 -1.28 -3.02
C ASN A 58 -4.52 -2.01 -2.76
N LEU A 59 -3.64 -1.47 -1.92
CA LEU A 59 -2.39 -2.14 -1.54
C LEU A 59 -2.66 -3.44 -0.76
N LEU A 60 -3.62 -3.44 0.17
CA LEU A 60 -4.03 -4.65 0.89
C LEU A 60 -4.57 -5.73 -0.06
N TYR A 61 -5.32 -5.34 -1.09
CA TYR A 61 -5.77 -6.27 -2.13
C TYR A 61 -4.60 -6.88 -2.89
N GLU A 62 -3.60 -6.09 -3.27
CA GLU A 62 -2.40 -6.61 -3.95
C GLU A 62 -1.58 -7.54 -3.04
N MET A 63 -1.49 -7.24 -1.75
CA MET A 63 -0.86 -8.12 -0.76
C MET A 63 -1.57 -9.48 -0.68
N LEU A 64 -2.91 -9.49 -0.73
CA LEU A 64 -3.70 -10.72 -0.78
C LEU A 64 -3.38 -11.55 -2.04
N CYS A 65 -3.23 -10.90 -3.20
CA CYS A 65 -2.96 -11.58 -4.47
C CYS A 65 -1.59 -12.29 -4.49
N VAL A 66 -0.60 -11.79 -3.76
CA VAL A 66 0.75 -12.39 -3.75
C VAL A 66 0.95 -13.50 -2.72
N LEU A 67 -0.05 -13.80 -1.87
CA LEU A 67 0.06 -14.85 -0.86
C LEU A 67 0.31 -16.26 -1.46
N PRO A 68 1.00 -17.14 -0.71
CA PRO A 68 1.20 -18.53 -1.12
C PRO A 68 -0.12 -19.25 -1.42
N GLY A 69 -0.16 -20.02 -2.51
CA GLY A 69 -1.32 -20.81 -2.91
C GLY A 69 -2.34 -20.09 -3.80
N VAL A 70 -2.23 -18.77 -3.97
CA VAL A 70 -3.07 -18.02 -4.93
C VAL A 70 -2.66 -18.39 -6.36
N LYS A 71 -3.61 -18.92 -7.15
CA LYS A 71 -3.43 -19.27 -8.56
C LYS A 71 -3.63 -18.04 -9.45
N TYR A 72 -2.89 -17.98 -10.55
CA TYR A 72 -3.08 -16.98 -11.59
C TYR A 72 -3.64 -17.63 -12.86
N PRO A 73 -4.40 -16.89 -13.68
CA PRO A 73 -4.74 -17.29 -15.04
C PRO A 73 -3.49 -17.46 -15.91
#